data_AF-A0A534RZ10-F1
#
_entry.id   AF-A0A534RZ10-F1
#
_cell.length_a   1.000
_cell.length_b   1.000
_cell.length_c   1.000
_cell.angle_alpha   90.00
_cell.angle_beta   90.00
_cell.angle_gamma   90.00
#
_symmetry.space_group_name_H-M   'P 1'
#
loop_
_entity.id
_entity.type
_entity.pdbx_description
1 polymer ?
#
loop_
_entity_poly.entity_id
_entity_poly.type
_entity_poly.pdbx_seq_one_letter_code
_entity_poly.pdbx_strand_id
1 'polypeptide(L)' 'MAKRMLLHFGKAGFPAYECADEQGMPQPCALGQPWVNPDTLRTLAKLRIPRTDPWGRPLPGEPEDDPQLARMR' A
#
# COMPACT_ATOMS: atom_id res chain seq x y z
N MET A 1 29.89 3.16 0.19
CA MET A 1 28.46 3.50 -0.03
C MET A 1 27.62 2.72 0.96
N ALA A 2 26.55 3.31 1.50
CA ALA A 2 25.63 2.61 2.40
C ALA A 2 24.83 1.54 1.63
N LYS A 3 24.64 0.36 2.26
CA LYS A 3 23.87 -0.76 1.72
C LYS A 3 22.56 -0.87 2.48
N ARG A 4 21.45 -1.10 1.78
CA ARG A 4 20.14 -1.42 2.35
C ARG A 4 19.79 -2.89 2.11
N MET A 5 19.04 -3.47 3.04
CA MET A 5 18.39 -4.76 2.82
C MET A 5 17.09 -4.55 2.05
N LEU A 6 16.93 -5.26 0.94
CA LEU A 6 15.76 -5.23 0.09
C LEU A 6 15.03 -6.57 0.23
N LEU A 7 13.90 -6.57 0.93
CA LEU A 7 13.07 -7.73 1.19
C LEU A 7 12.11 -7.97 0.03
N HIS A 8 12.08 -9.20 -0.50
CA HIS A 8 11.19 -9.61 -1.57
C HIS A 8 10.05 -10.47 -1.01
N PHE A 9 8.88 -9.87 -0.79
CA PHE A 9 7.74 -10.60 -0.22
C PHE A 9 7.13 -11.63 -1.17
N GLY A 10 7.39 -11.54 -2.47
CA GLY A 10 6.98 -12.54 -3.46
C GLY A 10 7.99 -13.68 -3.67
N LYS A 11 9.18 -13.62 -3.06
CA LYS A 11 10.21 -14.65 -3.22
C LYS A 11 10.04 -15.72 -2.15
N ALA A 12 9.77 -16.96 -2.56
CA ALA A 12 9.83 -18.11 -1.66
C ALA A 12 11.30 -18.49 -1.35
N GLY A 13 11.62 -18.76 -0.08
CA GLY A 13 12.92 -19.29 0.35
C GLY A 13 13.78 -18.32 1.18
N PHE A 14 14.87 -18.85 1.76
CA PHE A 14 15.82 -18.11 2.60
C PHE A 14 17.20 -17.98 1.92
N PRO A 15 17.83 -16.79 1.89
CA PRO A 15 17.29 -15.51 2.32
C PRO A 15 16.32 -14.90 1.29
N ALA A 16 15.21 -14.33 1.79
CA ALA A 16 14.22 -13.60 0.99
C ALA A 16 14.61 -12.11 0.76
N TYR A 17 15.88 -11.76 0.98
CA TYR A 17 16.39 -10.39 0.84
C TYR A 17 17.65 -10.32 -0.03
N GLU A 18 17.93 -9.15 -0.57
CA GLU A 18 19.21 -8.80 -1.20
C GLU A 18 19.81 -7.53 -0.60
N CYS A 19 21.13 -7.35 -0.73
CA CYS A 19 21.81 -6.12 -0.34
C CYS A 19 21.93 -5.18 -1.54
N ALA A 20 21.25 -4.03 -1.49
CA ALA A 20 21.24 -3.03 -2.56
C ALA A 20 21.91 -1.73 -2.13
N ASP A 21 22.46 -0.96 -3.07
CA ASP A 21 23.06 0.35 -2.78
C ASP A 21 21.99 1.41 -2.50
N GLU A 22 22.10 2.12 -1.37
CA GLU A 22 21.18 3.19 -0.95
C GLU A 22 21.28 4.45 -1.81
N GLN A 23 22.38 4.63 -2.55
CA GLN A 23 22.58 5.75 -3.50
C GLN A 23 22.39 7.14 -2.87
N GLY A 24 22.52 7.26 -1.54
CA GLY A 24 22.41 8.53 -0.81
C GLY A 24 20.99 9.08 -0.68
N MET A 25 19.95 8.33 -1.04
CA MET A 25 18.55 8.73 -0.86
C MET A 25 17.74 7.58 -0.23
N PRO A 26 16.72 7.87 0.61
CA PRO A 26 15.81 6.84 1.10
C PRO A 26 15.12 6.13 -0.07
N GLN A 27 15.21 4.80 -0.09
CA GLN A 27 14.60 3.95 -1.12
C GLN A 27 13.72 2.89 -0.46
N PRO A 28 12.65 2.42 -1.12
CA PRO A 28 11.86 1.31 -0.62
C PRO A 28 12.72 0.07 -0.33
N CYS A 29 12.51 -0.53 0.83
CA CYS A 29 13.19 -1.74 1.30
C CYS A 29 12.30 -2.99 1.25
N ALA A 30 11.02 -2.85 0.95
CA ALA A 30 10.05 -3.93 0.83
C ALA A 30 9.48 -3.93 -0.60
N LEU A 31 9.68 -5.03 -1.33
CA LEU A 31 9.20 -5.22 -2.69
C LEU A 31 8.10 -6.28 -2.77
N GLY A 32 7.19 -6.09 -3.71
CA GLY A 32 6.10 -7.03 -3.97
C GLY A 32 4.98 -6.99 -2.93
N GLN A 33 4.96 -5.99 -2.05
CA GLN A 33 3.81 -5.69 -1.20
C GLN A 33 3.01 -4.54 -1.80
N PRO A 34 1.68 -4.69 -1.94
CA PRO A 34 0.84 -3.55 -2.25
C PRO A 34 0.95 -2.53 -1.11
N TRP A 35 0.88 -1.24 -1.46
CA TRP A 35 0.85 -0.16 -0.48
C TRP A 35 -0.31 -0.30 0.53
N VAL A 36 -1.41 -0.90 0.06
CA VAL A 36 -2.59 -1.20 0.88
C VAL A 36 -2.74 -2.72 1.01
N ASN A 37 -2.75 -3.22 2.25
CA ASN A 37 -2.98 -4.64 2.54
C ASN A 37 -4.36 -5.08 1.96
N PRO A 38 -4.46 -6.26 1.31
CA PRO A 38 -5.73 -6.87 0.91
C PRO A 38 -6.83 -6.87 1.98
N ASP A 39 -6.48 -7.02 3.26
CA ASP A 39 -7.44 -7.01 4.36
C ASP A 39 -8.10 -5.65 4.53
N THR A 40 -7.33 -4.57 4.34
CA THR A 40 -7.84 -3.20 4.28
C THR A 40 -8.78 -3.04 3.10
N LEU A 41 -8.42 -3.55 1.91
CA LEU A 41 -9.31 -3.50 0.74
C LEU A 41 -10.64 -4.22 0.99
N ARG A 42 -10.62 -5.40 1.63
CA ARG A 42 -11.84 -6.14 1.98
C ARG A 42 -12.70 -5.37 2.99
N THR A 43 -12.05 -4.68 3.93
CA THR A 43 -12.73 -3.86 4.94
C THR A 43 -13.40 -2.65 4.31
N LEU A 44 -12.69 -1.93 3.43
CA LEU A 44 -13.24 -0.81 2.67
C LEU A 44 -14.47 -1.24 1.85
N ALA A 45 -14.38 -2.37 1.14
CA ALA A 45 -15.50 -2.92 0.38
C ALA A 45 -16.71 -3.27 1.28
N LYS A 46 -16.47 -3.90 2.44
CA LYS A 46 -17.54 -4.23 3.41
C LYS A 46 -18.22 -2.98 3.96
N LEU A 47 -17.43 -1.96 4.26
CA LEU A 47 -17.94 -0.69 4.79
C LEU A 47 -18.48 0.23 3.67
N ARG A 48 -18.27 -0.12 2.39
CA ARG A 48 -18.59 0.70 1.22
C ARG A 48 -17.87 2.05 1.24
N ILE A 49 -16.69 2.11 1.85
CA ILE A 49 -15.85 3.31 1.87
C ILE A 49 -15.09 3.35 0.53
N PRO A 50 -15.19 4.45 -0.25
CA PRO A 50 -14.48 4.55 -1.52
C PRO A 50 -12.97 4.54 -1.31
N ARG A 51 -12.24 3.92 -2.24
CA ARG A 51 -10.78 4.06 -2.26
C ARG A 51 -10.40 5.46 -2.71
N THR A 52 -9.41 6.06 -2.04
CA THR A 52 -8.96 7.41 -2.36
C THR A 52 -7.52 7.47 -2.83
N ASP A 53 -7.19 8.55 -3.53
CA ASP A 53 -5.82 8.99 -3.79
C ASP A 53 -5.14 9.54 -2.51
N PRO A 54 -3.85 9.92 -2.57
CA PRO A 54 -3.15 10.50 -1.42
C PRO A 54 -3.73 11.83 -0.91
N TRP A 55 -4.59 12.50 -1.68
CA TRP A 55 -5.26 13.75 -1.30
C TRP A 55 -6.71 13.52 -0.82
N GLY A 56 -7.11 12.26 -0.64
CA GLY A 56 -8.44 11.89 -0.16
C GLY A 56 -9.54 11.95 -1.22
N ARG A 57 -9.20 12.08 -2.51
CA ARG A 57 -10.19 12.07 -3.59
C ARG A 57 -10.49 10.65 -4.03
N PRO A 58 -11.76 10.26 -4.24
CA PRO A 58 -12.11 8.94 -4.75
C PRO A 58 -11.35 8.60 -6.05
N LEU A 59 -10.87 7.36 -6.14
CA LEU A 59 -10.24 6.87 -7.36
C LEU A 59 -11.29 6.72 -8.49
N PRO A 60 -10.88 6.75 -9.77
CA PRO A 60 -11.83 6.60 -10.87
C PRO A 60 -12.69 5.33 -10.76
N GLY A 61 -14.01 5.50 -10.83
CA GLY A 61 -14.99 4.41 -10.69
C GLY A 61 -15.45 4.10 -9.26
N GLU A 62 -14.86 4.77 -8.25
CA GLU A 62 -15.34 4.74 -6.87
C GLU A 62 -16.47 5.77 -6.67
N PRO A 63 -17.42 5.53 -5.75
CA PRO A 63 -18.45 6.51 -5.42
C PRO A 63 -17.84 7.80 -4.83
N GLU A 64 -18.42 8.95 -5.19
CA GLU A 64 -17.89 10.27 -4.80
C GLU A 64 -18.04 10.57 -3.30
N ASP A 65 -19.04 9.96 -2.66
CA ASP A 65 -19.33 10.12 -1.25
C ASP A 65 -19.12 8.81 -0.49
N ASP A 66 -18.54 8.90 0.71
CA ASP A 66 -18.56 7.79 1.66
C ASP A 66 -19.99 7.65 2.22
N PRO A 67 -20.70 6.56 1.88
CA PRO A 67 -22.10 6.37 2.26
C PRO A 67 -22.28 6.15 3.77
N GLN A 68 -21.22 5.82 4.52
CA GLN A 68 -21.28 5.74 5.98
C GLN A 68 -21.12 7.14 6.60
N LEU A 69 -20.13 7.90 6.15
CA LEU A 69 -19.92 9.29 6.57
C LEU A 69 -21.13 10.17 6.24
N ALA A 70 -21.79 9.95 5.11
CA ALA A 70 -23.04 10.63 4.74
C ALA A 70 -24.22 10.28 5.66
N ARG A 71 -24.24 9.07 6.25
CA ARG A 71 -25.29 8.64 7.20
C ARG A 71 -25.06 9.14 8.64
N MET A 72 -23.84 9.54 8.97
CA MET A 72 -23.46 10.02 10.30
C MET A 72 -23.59 11.55 10.46
N ARG A 73 -23.89 12.27 9.37
CA ARG A 73 -24.21 13.70 9.35
C ARG A 73 -25.71 13.92 9.48
#